data_AF-A0A496WYL1-F1
#
_entry.id   AF-A0A496WYL1-F1
#
_cell.length_a   1.000
_cell.length_b   1.000
_cell.length_c   1.000
_cell.angle_alpha   90.00
_cell.angle_beta   90.00
_cell.angle_gamma   90.00
#
_symmetry.space_group_name_H-M   'P 1'
#
loop_
_entity.id
_entity.type
_entity.pdbx_description
1 polymer ?
#
loop_
_entity_poly.entity_id
_entity_poly.type
_entity_poly.pdbx_seq_one_letter_code
_entity_poly.pdbx_strand_id
1 'polypeptide(L)'
;MSGIQSHARWIEMSDGVSSVVMSFYEALGYTQTYERIGGRTTFRTLDGAAVKQQNWTRLKTNVSGNGGIPAGMSGLDYTLPITIKCGAPRAVNSSSNVITLPANRRTDVGYTPYGYKRVDGFMVPASVSVVGNIVTVDTGGDAYSVAYYPEIEVLMDDPSDGYDWGSNSASWSFTAEEL
;
A
#
# COMPACT_ATOMS: atom_id res chain seq x y z
N MET A 1 10.12 25.19 -5.54
CA MET A 1 8.72 25.14 -5.05
C MET A 1 8.16 23.80 -5.46
N SER A 2 8.17 22.82 -4.56
CA SER A 2 7.61 21.49 -4.83
C SER A 2 6.11 21.57 -4.61
N GLY A 3 5.33 21.36 -5.67
CA GLY A 3 3.87 21.39 -5.60
C GLY A 3 3.38 20.29 -4.68
N ILE A 4 2.95 20.67 -3.47
CA ILE A 4 2.04 19.85 -2.66
C ILE A 4 0.78 19.68 -3.52
N GLN A 5 0.64 18.50 -4.11
CA GLN A 5 -0.52 18.11 -4.91
C GLN A 5 -1.75 18.13 -3.99
N SER A 6 -2.71 19.01 -4.29
CA SER A 6 -3.88 19.34 -3.46
C SER A 6 -5.00 18.31 -3.54
N HIS A 7 -4.69 17.01 -3.63
CA HIS A 7 -5.73 16.00 -3.61
C HIS A 7 -5.57 15.13 -2.36
N ALA A 8 -6.48 15.32 -1.39
CA ALA A 8 -6.70 14.33 -0.34
C ALA A 8 -7.28 13.08 -1.01
N ARG A 9 -6.42 12.16 -1.42
CA ARG A 9 -6.83 10.89 -2.02
C ARG A 9 -6.33 9.77 -1.12
N TRP A 10 -7.27 9.12 -0.45
CA TRP A 10 -6.96 8.00 0.42
C TRP A 10 -7.14 6.71 -0.40
N ILE A 11 -7.59 5.64 0.24
CA ILE A 11 -7.79 4.35 -0.40
C ILE A 11 -8.97 4.38 -1.40
N GLU A 12 -8.85 3.63 -2.49
CA GLU A 12 -9.93 3.38 -3.46
C GLU A 12 -10.17 1.87 -3.57
N MET A 13 -11.44 1.49 -3.70
CA MET A 13 -11.90 0.12 -3.88
C MET A 13 -12.81 0.03 -5.10
N SER A 14 -12.69 -1.03 -5.90
CA SER A 14 -13.56 -1.28 -7.05
C SER A 14 -13.76 -2.76 -7.29
N ASP A 15 -14.98 -3.16 -7.65
CA ASP A 15 -15.36 -4.51 -8.10
C ASP A 15 -15.31 -4.66 -9.64
N GLY A 16 -14.79 -3.65 -10.34
CA GLY A 16 -14.78 -3.57 -11.80
C GLY A 16 -16.02 -2.95 -12.44
N VAL A 17 -17.09 -2.72 -11.67
CA VAL A 17 -18.34 -2.06 -12.12
C VAL A 17 -18.57 -0.77 -11.35
N SER A 18 -18.56 -0.87 -10.02
CA SER A 18 -18.67 0.20 -9.04
C SER A 18 -17.28 0.54 -8.46
N SER A 19 -17.13 1.78 -8.01
CA SER A 19 -15.94 2.17 -7.26
C SER A 19 -16.31 3.13 -6.13
N VAL A 20 -15.55 3.01 -5.04
CA VAL A 20 -15.66 3.86 -3.86
C VAL A 20 -14.30 4.46 -3.60
N VAL A 21 -14.26 5.79 -3.53
CA VAL A 21 -13.06 6.55 -3.18
C VAL A 21 -13.29 7.15 -1.81
N MET A 22 -12.48 6.74 -0.84
CA MET A 22 -12.51 7.36 0.49
C MET A 22 -11.70 8.66 0.43
N SER A 23 -12.33 9.75 0.85
CA SER A 23 -11.74 11.07 0.91
C SER A 23 -11.37 11.41 2.37
N PHE A 24 -11.19 12.69 2.67
CA PHE A 24 -10.80 13.15 4.00
C PHE A 24 -11.88 12.91 5.06
N TYR A 25 -13.16 13.14 4.73
CA TYR A 25 -14.24 13.11 5.72
C TYR A 25 -14.62 11.71 6.17
N GLU A 26 -14.40 10.70 5.34
CA GLU A 26 -14.65 9.29 5.64
C GLU A 26 -13.48 8.63 6.39
N ALA A 27 -12.27 9.21 6.31
CA ALA A 27 -11.01 8.55 6.67
C ALA A 27 -10.02 9.46 7.43
N LEU A 28 -10.50 10.27 8.37
CA LEU A 28 -9.69 11.18 9.21
C LEU A 28 -8.58 10.44 9.98
N GLY A 29 -8.89 9.32 10.61
CA GLY A 29 -7.92 8.46 11.31
C GLY A 29 -7.51 7.24 10.48
N TYR A 30 -7.26 7.44 9.19
CA TYR A 30 -6.84 6.38 8.29
C TYR A 30 -5.57 5.69 8.77
N THR A 31 -5.63 4.36 8.90
CA THR A 31 -4.45 3.52 9.10
C THR A 31 -4.47 2.35 8.13
N GLN A 32 -3.29 2.00 7.62
CA GLN A 32 -3.11 0.82 6.79
C GLN A 32 -1.79 0.15 7.13
N THR A 33 -1.87 -1.17 7.32
CA THR A 33 -0.71 -2.02 7.59
C THR A 33 -0.53 -3.03 6.48
N TYR A 34 0.70 -3.52 6.34
CA TYR A 34 1.07 -4.52 5.34
C TYR A 34 1.84 -5.66 5.97
N GLU A 35 1.44 -6.88 5.67
CA GLU A 35 2.13 -8.08 6.08
C GLU A 35 2.34 -9.01 4.88
N ARG A 36 3.50 -9.68 4.83
CA ARG A 36 3.72 -10.75 3.85
C ARG A 36 3.27 -12.08 4.43
N ILE A 37 2.16 -12.59 3.93
CA ILE A 37 1.69 -13.95 4.19
C ILE A 37 2.28 -14.92 3.16
N GLY A 38 2.31 -16.21 3.49
CA GLY A 38 2.82 -17.23 2.59
C GLY A 38 2.95 -18.60 3.24
N GLY A 39 2.81 -19.66 2.43
CA GLY A 39 3.12 -21.03 2.83
C GLY A 39 4.64 -21.20 2.97
N ARG A 40 5.15 -21.06 4.20
CA ARG A 40 6.57 -21.17 4.55
C ARG A 40 6.78 -22.26 5.59
N THR A 41 7.69 -23.19 5.33
CA THR A 41 8.13 -24.20 6.29
C THR A 41 9.64 -24.09 6.47
N THR A 42 10.10 -24.17 7.71
CA THR A 42 11.53 -24.22 8.01
C THR A 42 11.90 -25.65 8.38
N PHE A 43 12.70 -26.29 7.54
CA PHE A 43 13.29 -27.58 7.83
C PHE A 43 14.63 -27.38 8.55
N ARG A 44 15.00 -28.35 9.38
CA ARG A 44 16.32 -28.43 9.99
C ARG A 44 17.05 -29.62 9.38
N THR A 45 18.25 -29.39 8.89
CA THR A 45 19.14 -30.45 8.43
C THR A 45 19.76 -31.17 9.63
N LEU A 46 20.39 -32.32 9.39
CA LEU A 46 20.99 -33.14 10.45
C LEU A 46 22.13 -32.42 11.20
N ASP A 47 22.78 -31.45 10.57
CA ASP A 47 23.80 -30.58 11.18
C ASP A 47 23.22 -29.31 11.83
N GLY A 48 21.89 -29.16 11.86
CA GLY A 48 21.18 -28.05 12.51
C GLY A 48 20.96 -26.81 11.64
N ALA A 49 21.45 -26.79 10.40
CA ALA A 49 21.19 -25.69 9.48
C ALA A 49 19.68 -25.56 9.16
N ALA A 50 19.20 -24.33 9.05
CA ALA A 50 17.81 -24.05 8.69
C ALA A 50 17.67 -23.88 7.18
N VAL A 51 16.76 -24.62 6.57
CA VAL A 51 16.36 -24.45 5.18
C VAL A 51 14.91 -23.97 5.15
N LYS A 52 14.69 -22.77 4.63
CA LYS A 52 13.35 -22.19 4.49
C LYS A 52 12.79 -22.51 3.12
N GLN A 53 11.78 -23.37 3.07
CA GLN A 53 11.01 -23.63 1.87
C GLN A 53 9.82 -22.67 1.82
N GLN A 54 9.66 -21.95 0.70
CA GLN A 54 8.55 -21.03 0.46
C GLN A 54 7.84 -21.42 -0.83
N ASN A 55 6.55 -21.76 -0.73
CA ASN A 55 5.74 -22.16 -1.89
C ASN A 55 5.10 -20.94 -2.57
N TRP A 56 4.54 -20.02 -1.78
CA TRP A 56 3.91 -18.79 -2.28
C TRP A 56 4.09 -17.65 -1.27
N THR A 57 3.92 -16.42 -1.73
CA THR A 57 3.83 -15.23 -0.87
C THR A 57 2.86 -14.22 -1.47
N ARG A 58 2.05 -13.60 -0.62
CA ARG A 58 1.07 -12.57 -0.95
C ARG A 58 1.09 -11.44 0.06
N LEU A 59 0.51 -10.30 -0.33
CA LEU A 59 0.32 -9.17 0.57
C LEU A 59 -1.02 -9.30 1.30
N LYS A 60 -0.98 -9.24 2.62
CA LYS A 60 -2.12 -8.99 3.48
C LYS A 60 -2.11 -7.53 3.90
N THR A 61 -3.26 -6.88 3.90
CA THR A 61 -3.41 -5.53 4.41
C THR A 61 -4.58 -5.45 5.39
N ASN A 62 -4.36 -4.74 6.49
CA ASN A 62 -5.45 -4.35 7.39
C ASN A 62 -5.62 -2.85 7.24
N VAL A 63 -6.85 -2.41 7.01
CA VAL A 63 -7.19 -1.01 6.79
C VAL A 63 -8.31 -0.64 7.75
N SER A 64 -8.19 0.53 8.37
CA SER A 64 -9.25 1.12 9.16
C SER A 64 -9.25 2.62 9.01
N GLY A 65 -10.41 3.22 9.25
CA GLY A 65 -10.56 4.65 9.32
C GLY A 65 -11.79 5.03 10.13
N ASN A 66 -11.86 6.32 10.42
CA ASN A 66 -13.01 6.94 11.05
C ASN A 66 -13.21 8.33 10.46
N GLY A 67 -14.43 8.84 10.54
CA GLY A 67 -14.83 10.03 9.82
C GLY A 67 -16.11 10.65 10.35
N GLY A 68 -16.51 11.77 9.76
CA GLY A 68 -17.81 12.40 10.03
C GLY A 68 -18.96 11.76 9.26
N ILE A 69 -18.65 10.96 8.23
CA ILE A 69 -19.64 10.28 7.38
C ILE A 69 -19.20 8.84 7.07
N PRO A 70 -20.14 7.91 6.79
CA PRO A 70 -19.81 6.54 6.40
C PRO A 70 -19.03 6.47 5.08
N ALA A 71 -18.18 5.44 4.93
CA ALA A 71 -17.31 5.26 3.77
C ALA A 71 -18.00 4.80 2.48
N GLY A 72 -19.28 4.40 2.54
CA GLY A 72 -20.06 3.99 1.34
C GLY A 72 -19.63 2.66 0.72
N MET A 73 -18.90 1.83 1.45
CA MET A 73 -18.34 0.56 0.94
C MET A 73 -19.39 -0.53 0.67
N SER A 74 -20.61 -0.40 1.19
CA SER A 74 -21.69 -1.37 1.00
C SER A 74 -22.27 -1.44 -0.41
N GLY A 75 -21.88 -0.52 -1.31
CA GLY A 75 -22.32 -0.51 -2.70
C GLY A 75 -21.50 -1.39 -3.65
N LEU A 76 -20.43 -2.04 -3.17
CA LEU A 76 -19.57 -2.92 -3.95
C LEU A 76 -20.06 -4.37 -3.90
N ASP A 77 -19.84 -5.12 -4.97
CA ASP A 77 -20.09 -6.57 -5.01
C ASP A 77 -18.85 -7.37 -4.57
N TYR A 78 -18.84 -7.79 -3.31
CA TYR A 78 -17.77 -8.58 -2.70
C TYR A 78 -17.76 -10.06 -3.11
N THR A 79 -18.71 -10.50 -3.95
CA THR A 79 -18.62 -11.83 -4.58
C THR A 79 -17.63 -11.86 -5.74
N LEU A 80 -17.19 -10.69 -6.22
CA LEU A 80 -16.19 -10.50 -7.26
C LEU A 80 -14.82 -10.08 -6.67
N PRO A 81 -13.71 -10.27 -7.40
CA PRO A 81 -12.43 -9.70 -7.00
C PRO A 81 -12.50 -8.18 -6.85
N ILE A 82 -12.04 -7.68 -5.70
CA ILE A 82 -11.96 -6.26 -5.41
C ILE A 82 -10.54 -5.78 -5.70
N THR A 83 -10.40 -4.74 -6.52
CA THR A 83 -9.16 -4.00 -6.67
C THR A 83 -9.08 -2.93 -5.60
N ILE A 84 -8.05 -3.00 -4.77
CA ILE A 84 -7.74 -2.03 -3.73
C ILE A 84 -6.52 -1.23 -4.15
N LYS A 85 -6.72 0.08 -4.37
CA LYS A 85 -5.62 1.02 -4.52
C LYS A 85 -5.26 1.59 -3.16
N CYS A 86 -4.16 1.11 -2.61
CA CYS A 86 -3.80 1.39 -1.24
C CYS A 86 -3.41 2.86 -1.00
N GLY A 87 -3.62 3.34 0.23
CA GLY A 87 -3.36 4.71 0.65
C GLY A 87 -2.05 4.87 1.44
N ALA A 88 -1.49 3.81 2.02
CA ALA A 88 -0.20 3.86 2.69
C ALA A 88 0.96 3.48 1.75
N PRO A 89 2.07 4.22 1.72
CA PRO A 89 3.22 3.88 0.89
C PRO A 89 4.02 2.71 1.48
N ARG A 90 4.75 2.01 0.62
CA ARG A 90 5.80 1.04 0.95
C ARG A 90 7.10 1.47 0.29
N ALA A 91 8.23 1.04 0.82
CA ALA A 91 9.54 1.41 0.28
C ALA A 91 10.37 0.18 -0.15
N VAL A 92 11.16 0.36 -1.22
CA VAL A 92 12.21 -0.55 -1.64
C VAL A 92 13.54 0.15 -1.46
N ASN A 93 14.45 -0.46 -0.68
CA ASN A 93 15.79 0.05 -0.46
C ASN A 93 16.80 -0.69 -1.33
N SER A 94 17.84 0.00 -1.78
CA SER A 94 18.88 -0.55 -2.64
C SER A 94 20.20 0.20 -2.44
N SER A 95 21.34 -0.46 -2.67
CA SER A 95 22.62 0.22 -2.83
C SER A 95 22.80 0.80 -4.24
N SER A 96 22.04 0.32 -5.22
CA SER A 96 21.99 0.85 -6.59
C SER A 96 20.96 1.97 -6.70
N ASN A 97 21.28 2.99 -7.50
CA ASN A 97 20.36 4.08 -7.82
C ASN A 97 19.26 3.66 -8.82
N VAL A 98 19.35 2.47 -9.39
CA VAL A 98 18.32 1.87 -10.25
C VAL A 98 17.57 0.81 -9.44
N ILE A 99 16.28 1.04 -9.21
CA ILE A 99 15.42 0.23 -8.35
C ILE A 99 14.21 -0.25 -9.14
N THR A 100 14.01 -1.56 -9.19
CA THR A 100 12.80 -2.16 -9.76
C THR A 100 11.72 -2.25 -8.68
N LEU A 101 10.58 -1.61 -8.92
CA LEU A 101 9.40 -1.70 -8.07
C LEU A 101 8.54 -2.91 -8.45
N PRO A 102 7.72 -3.41 -7.51
CA PRO A 102 6.69 -4.39 -7.84
C PRO A 102 5.73 -3.88 -8.92
N ALA A 103 5.26 -4.79 -9.77
CA ALA A 103 4.37 -4.45 -10.88
C ALA A 103 2.97 -4.00 -10.42
N ASN A 104 2.53 -4.52 -9.27
CA ASN A 104 1.26 -4.21 -8.61
C ASN A 104 1.35 -2.90 -7.80
N ARG A 105 1.83 -1.84 -8.45
CA ARG A 105 1.88 -0.48 -7.91
C ARG A 105 0.83 0.39 -8.57
N ARG A 106 0.31 1.36 -7.84
CA ARG A 106 -0.51 2.43 -8.38
C ARG A 106 0.24 3.20 -9.47
N THR A 107 -0.50 3.58 -10.51
CA THR A 107 -0.01 4.37 -11.65
C THR A 107 -0.84 5.62 -11.91
N ASP A 108 -1.88 5.84 -11.11
CA ASP A 108 -2.79 6.95 -11.23
C ASP A 108 -2.20 8.28 -10.69
N VAL A 109 -2.80 9.39 -11.13
CA VAL A 109 -2.33 10.75 -10.84
C VAL A 109 -2.31 10.99 -9.33
N GLY A 110 -1.15 11.42 -8.82
CA GLY A 110 -0.93 11.69 -7.39
C GLY A 110 -0.18 10.58 -6.64
N TYR A 111 0.01 9.40 -7.24
CA TYR A 111 0.67 8.24 -6.62
C TYR A 111 1.97 7.82 -7.34
N THR A 112 2.58 8.75 -8.06
CA THR A 112 3.88 8.54 -8.69
C THR A 112 4.93 8.22 -7.62
N PRO A 113 5.79 7.19 -7.80
CA PRO A 113 6.85 6.88 -6.87
C PRO A 113 7.77 8.08 -6.59
N TYR A 114 8.25 8.18 -5.36
CA TYR A 114 9.19 9.22 -4.92
C TYR A 114 10.38 8.60 -4.22
N GLY A 115 11.54 9.26 -4.29
CA GLY A 115 12.82 8.68 -3.89
C GLY A 115 13.62 9.50 -2.91
N TYR A 116 14.54 8.81 -2.26
CA TYR A 116 15.53 9.32 -1.35
C TYR A 116 16.89 8.73 -1.68
N LYS A 117 17.94 9.49 -1.42
CA LYS A 117 19.33 9.02 -1.47
C LYS A 117 20.00 9.30 -0.13
N ARG A 118 20.95 8.46 0.27
CA ARG A 118 21.71 8.65 1.50
C ARG A 118 22.98 9.44 1.22
N VAL A 119 23.13 10.56 1.92
CA VAL A 119 24.29 11.46 1.84
C VAL A 119 24.70 11.78 3.27
N ASP A 120 25.99 11.61 3.59
CA ASP A 120 26.54 11.84 4.94
C ASP A 120 25.78 11.12 6.06
N GLY A 121 25.25 9.93 5.76
CA GLY A 121 24.48 9.11 6.70
C GLY A 121 22.98 9.46 6.81
N PHE A 122 22.50 10.50 6.13
CA PHE A 122 21.10 10.93 6.17
C PHE A 122 20.36 10.64 4.86
N MET A 123 19.10 10.20 4.97
CA MET A 123 18.21 10.05 3.81
C MET A 123 17.67 11.42 3.40
N VAL A 124 18.08 11.90 2.23
CA VAL A 124 17.64 13.17 1.67
C VAL A 124 16.72 12.94 0.47
N PRO A 125 15.67 13.75 0.27
CA PRO A 125 14.83 13.65 -0.92
C PRO A 125 15.66 13.78 -2.20
N ALA A 126 15.34 12.96 -3.19
CA ALA A 126 16.05 12.93 -4.47
C ALA A 126 15.06 12.97 -5.63
N SER A 127 15.48 13.58 -6.74
CA SER A 127 14.71 13.50 -7.98
C SER A 127 14.74 12.06 -8.50
N VAL A 128 13.63 11.63 -9.10
CA VAL A 128 13.49 10.30 -9.67
C VAL A 128 12.94 10.37 -11.09
N SER A 129 13.37 9.46 -11.95
CA SER A 129 12.75 9.18 -13.24
C SER A 129 12.16 7.77 -13.24
N VAL A 130 10.95 7.62 -13.75
CA VAL A 130 10.22 6.34 -13.76
C VAL A 130 10.00 5.89 -15.21
N VAL A 131 10.44 4.68 -15.54
CA VAL A 131 10.21 4.02 -16.83
C VAL A 131 9.65 2.62 -16.57
N GLY A 132 8.37 2.42 -16.84
CA GLY A 132 7.67 1.20 -16.45
C GLY A 132 7.73 0.98 -14.93
N ASN A 133 8.34 -0.12 -14.50
CA ASN A 133 8.55 -0.44 -13.09
C ASN A 133 9.97 -0.12 -12.59
N ILE A 134 10.81 0.47 -13.43
CA ILE A 134 12.17 0.85 -13.07
C ILE A 134 12.17 2.32 -12.67
N VAL A 135 12.67 2.58 -11.46
CA VAL A 135 12.88 3.93 -10.93
C VAL A 135 14.37 4.19 -10.84
N THR A 136 14.82 5.24 -11.49
CA THR A 136 16.20 5.73 -11.38
C THR A 136 16.20 6.95 -10.48
N VAL A 137 16.89 6.83 -9.35
CA VAL A 137 17.13 7.93 -8.41
C VAL A 137 18.38 8.69 -8.86
N ASP A 138 18.35 10.01 -8.71
CA ASP A 138 19.52 10.86 -8.92
C ASP A 138 20.74 10.35 -8.11
N THR A 139 21.91 10.39 -8.72
CA THR A 139 23.14 9.80 -8.19
C THR A 139 23.76 10.66 -7.07
N GLY A 140 24.89 10.21 -6.52
CA GLY A 140 25.62 10.94 -5.47
C GLY A 140 25.24 10.55 -4.04
N GLY A 141 24.53 9.42 -3.87
CA GLY A 141 24.36 8.77 -2.57
C GLY A 141 25.03 7.38 -2.53
N ASP A 142 25.17 6.84 -1.32
CA ASP A 142 25.73 5.50 -1.07
C ASP A 142 24.66 4.43 -0.79
N ALA A 143 23.41 4.86 -0.60
CA ALA A 143 22.21 4.03 -0.51
C ALA A 143 21.00 4.80 -1.04
N TYR A 144 19.96 4.07 -1.47
CA TYR A 144 18.79 4.62 -2.14
C TYR A 144 17.52 3.97 -1.61
N SER A 145 16.42 4.73 -1.58
CA SER A 145 15.09 4.23 -1.22
C SER A 145 14.06 4.84 -2.13
N VAL A 146 13.11 4.04 -2.60
CA VAL A 146 11.96 4.50 -3.39
C VAL A 146 10.69 4.05 -2.72
N ALA A 147 9.82 5.01 -2.43
CA ALA A 147 8.49 4.78 -1.90
C ALA A 147 7.47 4.71 -3.05
N TYR A 148 6.50 3.81 -2.91
CA TYR A 148 5.44 3.55 -3.88
C TYR A 148 4.15 3.13 -3.15
N TYR A 149 3.01 3.25 -3.82
CA TYR A 149 1.72 2.82 -3.29
C TYR A 149 1.31 1.51 -3.97
N PRO A 150 1.02 0.43 -3.22
CA PRO A 150 0.52 -0.81 -3.80
C PRO A 150 -0.89 -0.67 -4.40
N GLU A 151 -1.16 -1.48 -5.41
CA GLU A 151 -2.49 -1.77 -5.95
C GLU A 151 -2.64 -3.30 -5.92
N ILE A 152 -3.59 -3.82 -5.17
CA ILE A 152 -3.76 -5.27 -4.97
C ILE A 152 -5.16 -5.71 -5.36
N GLU A 153 -5.26 -6.89 -5.94
CA GLU A 153 -6.52 -7.56 -6.21
C GLU A 153 -6.76 -8.60 -5.13
N VAL A 154 -7.94 -8.58 -4.52
CA VAL A 154 -8.26 -9.37 -3.33
C VAL A 154 -9.62 -10.03 -3.47
N LEU A 155 -9.80 -11.16 -2.77
CA LEU A 155 -11.13 -11.60 -2.36
C LEU A 155 -11.27 -11.28 -0.87
N MET A 156 -12.34 -10.58 -0.52
CA MET A 156 -12.57 -10.14 0.86
C MET A 156 -14.07 -10.16 1.16
N ASP A 157 -14.41 -10.35 2.44
CA ASP A 157 -15.77 -10.16 2.94
C ASP A 157 -16.10 -8.67 3.06
N ASP A 158 -17.39 -8.38 3.23
CA ASP A 158 -17.89 -7.02 3.48
C ASP A 158 -17.12 -6.37 4.65
N PRO A 159 -16.67 -5.10 4.50
CA PRO A 159 -16.07 -4.36 5.58
C PRO A 159 -17.01 -4.21 6.78
N SER A 160 -16.43 -4.18 7.98
CA SER A 160 -17.14 -3.73 9.17
C SER A 160 -17.33 -2.22 9.14
N ASP A 161 -18.53 -1.73 9.43
CA ASP A 161 -18.86 -0.32 9.57
C ASP A 161 -19.67 -0.05 10.84
N GLY A 162 -19.63 1.20 11.32
CA GLY A 162 -20.33 1.63 12.52
C GLY A 162 -20.52 3.13 12.58
N TYR A 163 -21.52 3.56 13.37
CA TYR A 163 -21.78 4.97 13.64
C TYR A 163 -22.09 5.18 15.11
N ASP A 164 -21.35 6.06 15.75
CA ASP A 164 -21.60 6.49 17.13
C ASP A 164 -22.28 7.88 17.12
N TRP A 165 -23.54 7.91 17.51
CA TRP A 165 -24.32 9.14 17.65
C TRP A 165 -23.84 10.05 18.79
N GLY A 166 -23.19 9.50 19.82
CA GLY A 166 -22.66 10.27 20.95
C GLY A 166 -21.45 11.11 20.57
N SER A 167 -20.54 10.55 19.76
CA SER A 167 -19.38 11.26 19.22
C SER A 167 -19.60 11.83 17.80
N ASN A 168 -20.76 11.55 17.20
CA ASN A 168 -21.09 11.87 15.81
C ASN A 168 -19.98 11.43 14.83
N SER A 169 -19.54 10.18 14.97
CA SER A 169 -18.43 9.62 14.20
C SER A 169 -18.81 8.29 13.55
N ALA A 170 -18.41 8.15 12.28
CA ALA A 170 -18.44 6.90 11.55
C ALA A 170 -17.09 6.20 11.69
N SER A 171 -17.09 4.87 11.74
CA SER A 171 -15.89 4.04 11.73
C SER A 171 -16.04 2.87 10.78
N TRP A 172 -14.91 2.39 10.26
CA TRP A 172 -14.88 1.24 9.39
C TRP A 172 -13.54 0.51 9.46
N SER A 173 -13.57 -0.79 9.20
CA SER A 173 -12.34 -1.58 9.08
C SER A 173 -12.54 -2.83 8.25
N PHE A 174 -11.47 -3.28 7.61
CA PHE A 174 -11.44 -4.54 6.89
C PHE A 174 -10.02 -5.12 6.84
N THR A 175 -9.98 -6.41 6.52
CA THR A 175 -8.76 -7.15 6.24
C THR A 175 -8.87 -7.74 4.85
N ALA A 176 -7.81 -7.60 4.05
CA ALA A 176 -7.80 -8.10 2.69
C ALA A 176 -6.50 -8.85 2.38
N GLU A 177 -6.60 -9.94 1.64
CA GLU A 177 -5.49 -10.79 1.22
C GLU A 177 -5.43 -10.86 -0.31
N GLU A 178 -4.26 -10.57 -0.86
CA GLU A 178 -3.99 -10.58 -2.30
C GLU A 178 -4.11 -11.99 -2.89
N LEU A 179 -4.74 -12.10 -4.07
CA LEU A 179 -4.91 -13.35 -4.86
C LEU A 179 -3.59 -13.90 -5.41
#